data_AF-A0A7C7YF84-F1
#
_entry.id   AF-A0A7C7YF84-F1
#
_cell.length_a   1.000
_cell.length_b   1.000
_cell.length_c   1.000
_cell.angle_alpha   90.00
_cell.angle_beta   90.00
_cell.angle_gamma   90.00
#
_symmetry.space_group_name_H-M   'P 1'
#
loop_
_entity.id
_entity.type
_entity.pdbx_description
1 polymer ?
#
loop_
_entity_poly.entity_id
_entity_poly.type
_entity_poly.pdbx_seq_one_letter_code
_entity_poly.pdbx_strand_id
1 'polypeptide(L)'
;MGTKSGLGPECASEERAKTPSLLGGPFGSPVTVSTVNRVRWVEERPGDFDRSRTCTPGRRAENPEPLGAEPMPFRPDELIVNVEELAWLTMGDGAWAKLLRACPETGAWTVMFKQAAGTVAPPHKHLGPADFYVLKGRIEYRGGVAKAGYFAREPMGAEHLETAFPEETVYLFTSYGPLAMYGPDGKIAGVTDAEVWHRMFSKPK
;
A
#
# COMPACT_ATOMS: atom_id res chain seq x y z
N MET A 1 -32.22 45.78 -28.97
CA MET A 1 -32.52 44.64 -29.86
C MET A 1 -31.27 43.76 -29.83
N GLY A 2 -31.16 42.69 -29.02
CA GLY A 2 -31.79 41.36 -29.17
C GLY A 2 -31.12 40.62 -30.35
N THR A 3 -30.47 39.45 -30.27
CA THR A 3 -30.80 38.19 -29.56
C THR A 3 -29.62 37.18 -29.49
N LYS A 4 -29.58 36.39 -28.39
CA LYS A 4 -29.27 34.93 -28.14
C LYS A 4 -28.38 34.15 -29.14
N SER A 5 -27.50 33.21 -28.76
CA SER A 5 -27.63 31.95 -27.97
C SER A 5 -26.24 31.27 -27.87
N GLY A 6 -25.86 30.38 -26.92
CA GLY A 6 -26.57 29.66 -25.88
C GLY A 6 -25.57 28.95 -24.93
N LEU A 7 -26.08 28.62 -23.74
CA LEU A 7 -25.39 28.05 -22.59
C LEU A 7 -25.33 26.52 -22.67
N GLY A 8 -24.19 25.93 -22.29
CA GLY A 8 -24.05 24.51 -21.92
C GLY A 8 -24.32 24.32 -20.41
N PRO A 9 -24.68 23.11 -19.96
CA PRO A 9 -25.43 22.93 -18.72
C PRO A 9 -24.58 23.02 -17.44
N GLU A 10 -25.08 23.86 -16.53
CA GLU A 10 -24.79 23.92 -15.10
C GLU A 10 -25.14 22.58 -14.40
N CYS A 11 -24.26 22.12 -13.52
CA CYS A 11 -24.51 20.98 -12.64
C CYS A 11 -25.45 21.44 -11.50
N ALA A 12 -26.66 20.88 -11.48
CA ALA A 12 -27.73 21.24 -10.55
C ALA A 12 -27.40 20.88 -9.10
N SER A 13 -27.75 21.78 -8.18
CA SER A 13 -27.72 21.64 -6.73
C SER A 13 -28.74 20.63 -6.23
N GLU A 14 -28.36 19.77 -5.28
CA GLU A 14 -29.27 18.83 -4.61
C GLU A 14 -30.17 19.55 -3.59
N GLU A 15 -31.47 19.27 -3.71
CA GLU A 15 -32.56 19.80 -2.91
C GLU A 15 -32.71 18.99 -1.61
N ARG A 16 -32.84 19.70 -0.48
CA ARG A 16 -33.04 19.13 0.86
C ARG A 16 -34.49 18.70 1.05
N ALA A 17 -34.77 17.40 1.01
CA ALA A 17 -36.09 16.87 1.33
C ALA A 17 -36.39 16.93 2.85
N LYS A 18 -37.56 17.50 3.19
CA LYS A 18 -38.12 17.58 4.55
C LYS A 18 -38.78 16.26 4.98
N THR A 19 -38.66 15.96 6.27
CA THR A 19 -39.31 14.86 7.00
C THR A 19 -40.81 15.07 7.16
N PRO A 20 -41.59 13.98 7.35
CA PRO A 20 -42.77 14.00 8.18
C PRO A 20 -42.54 13.27 9.52
N SER A 21 -43.09 13.86 10.57
CA SER A 21 -43.17 13.37 11.94
C SER A 21 -44.38 12.44 12.10
N LEU A 22 -44.23 11.31 12.80
CA LEU A 22 -45.33 10.63 13.49
C LEU A 22 -44.82 9.97 14.80
N LEU A 23 -45.58 10.21 15.87
CA LEU A 23 -45.39 9.76 17.26
C LEU A 23 -45.94 8.34 17.49
N GLY A 24 -45.24 7.55 18.34
CA GLY A 24 -45.86 6.71 19.37
C GLY A 24 -45.84 5.18 19.22
N GLY A 25 -45.27 4.47 20.22
CA GLY A 25 -45.60 3.06 20.55
C GLY A 25 -44.41 2.11 20.78
N PRO A 26 -44.28 1.45 21.96
CA PRO A 26 -43.10 0.65 22.32
C PRO A 26 -43.27 -0.87 22.04
N PHE A 27 -42.16 -1.60 22.20
CA PHE A 27 -41.96 -3.07 22.21
C PHE A 27 -41.39 -3.74 20.94
N GLY A 28 -40.06 -3.91 20.96
CA GLY A 28 -39.35 -5.19 20.79
C GLY A 28 -39.47 -5.96 19.48
N SER A 29 -38.42 -5.92 18.65
CA SER A 29 -37.97 -7.00 17.74
C SER A 29 -36.61 -6.66 17.10
N PRO A 30 -35.88 -7.64 16.53
CA PRO A 30 -34.43 -7.81 16.69
C PRO A 30 -33.58 -6.86 15.84
N VAL A 31 -32.34 -6.62 16.29
CA VAL A 31 -31.33 -5.87 15.54
C VAL A 31 -30.94 -6.66 14.30
N THR A 32 -31.49 -6.25 13.15
CA THR A 32 -31.04 -6.70 11.84
C THR A 32 -29.67 -6.09 11.56
N VAL A 33 -28.64 -6.92 11.43
CA VAL A 33 -27.35 -6.50 10.84
C VAL A 33 -27.59 -6.25 9.35
N SER A 34 -27.77 -4.98 9.00
CA SER A 34 -27.69 -4.44 7.64
C SER A 34 -26.58 -3.39 7.71
N THR A 35 -25.51 -3.38 6.92
CA THR A 35 -25.41 -3.70 5.50
C THR A 35 -23.92 -3.93 5.22
N VAL A 36 -23.56 -5.01 4.54
CA VAL A 36 -22.21 -5.19 3.97
C VAL A 36 -22.04 -4.14 2.87
N ASN A 37 -21.10 -3.20 3.04
CA ASN A 37 -20.71 -2.30 1.96
C ASN A 37 -20.07 -3.12 0.84
N ARG A 38 -20.84 -3.36 -0.22
CA ARG A 38 -20.38 -4.02 -1.44
C ARG A 38 -19.42 -3.05 -2.16
N VAL A 39 -18.12 -3.31 -2.06
CA VAL A 39 -17.10 -2.65 -2.88
C VAL A 39 -17.42 -2.92 -4.35
N ARG A 40 -17.71 -1.86 -5.13
CA ARG A 40 -17.85 -1.97 -6.59
C ARG A 40 -16.45 -1.95 -7.21
N TRP A 41 -16.09 -3.04 -7.87
CA TRP A 41 -14.97 -3.06 -8.81
C TRP A 41 -15.37 -2.27 -10.06
N VAL A 42 -14.51 -1.36 -10.50
CA VAL A 42 -14.63 -0.74 -11.83
C VAL A 42 -14.01 -1.74 -12.81
N GLU A 43 -14.83 -2.34 -13.66
CA GLU A 43 -14.34 -3.09 -14.83
C GLU A 43 -13.87 -2.10 -15.88
N GLU A 44 -12.58 -2.10 -16.20
CA GLU A 44 -12.05 -1.37 -17.34
C GLU A 44 -12.51 -2.05 -18.64
N ARG A 45 -13.07 -1.26 -19.56
CA ARG A 45 -13.46 -1.73 -20.90
C ARG A 45 -12.20 -1.97 -21.74
N PRO A 46 -12.04 -3.12 -22.43
CA PRO A 46 -10.93 -3.31 -23.35
C PRO A 46 -11.00 -2.29 -24.50
N GLY A 47 -9.94 -1.50 -24.67
CA GLY A 47 -9.75 -0.67 -25.86
C GLY A 47 -9.46 -1.53 -27.09
N ASP A 48 -9.97 -1.10 -28.23
CA ASP A 48 -9.86 -1.76 -29.54
C ASP A 48 -8.37 -1.88 -29.96
N PHE A 49 -7.85 -3.11 -30.00
CA PHE A 49 -6.50 -3.40 -30.49
C PHE A 49 -6.58 -3.83 -31.96
N ASP A 50 -6.10 -2.96 -32.85
CA ASP A 50 -6.01 -3.23 -34.30
C ASP A 50 -5.09 -4.43 -34.57
N ARG A 51 -5.70 -5.55 -34.98
CA ARG A 51 -5.02 -6.83 -35.28
C ARG A 51 -4.40 -6.88 -36.69
N SER A 52 -4.37 -5.80 -37.45
CA SER A 52 -3.93 -5.83 -38.85
C SER A 52 -2.42 -5.68 -39.07
N ARG A 53 -1.60 -5.53 -38.01
CA ARG A 53 -0.13 -5.51 -38.14
C ARG A 53 0.45 -6.92 -38.11
N THR A 54 0.57 -7.55 -39.28
CA THR A 54 1.32 -8.79 -39.43
C THR A 54 2.82 -8.50 -39.28
N CYS A 55 3.39 -8.88 -38.14
CA CYS A 55 4.84 -8.98 -37.97
C CYS A 55 5.37 -10.09 -38.90
N THR A 56 6.22 -9.74 -39.86
CA THR A 56 6.97 -10.72 -40.67
C THR A 56 7.83 -11.59 -39.75
N PRO A 57 7.88 -12.93 -39.94
CA PRO A 57 8.71 -13.80 -39.11
C PRO A 57 10.20 -13.51 -39.38
N GLY A 58 10.83 -12.76 -38.49
CA GLY A 58 12.29 -12.72 -38.38
C GLY A 58 12.79 -14.10 -37.99
N ARG A 59 13.90 -14.52 -38.60
CA ARG A 59 14.62 -15.78 -38.37
C ARG A 59 14.69 -16.07 -36.86
N ARG A 60 14.18 -17.23 -36.42
CA ARG A 60 14.21 -17.68 -35.02
C ARG A 60 15.66 -17.64 -34.54
N ALA A 61 15.98 -16.73 -33.62
CA ALA A 61 17.21 -16.84 -32.87
C ALA A 61 17.11 -18.15 -32.09
N GLU A 62 18.03 -19.07 -32.36
CA GLU A 62 18.19 -20.28 -31.58
C GLU A 62 18.58 -19.82 -30.17
N ASN A 63 17.71 -20.03 -29.19
CA ASN A 63 18.02 -19.69 -27.81
C ASN A 63 19.25 -20.50 -27.40
N PRO A 64 20.36 -19.87 -26.96
CA PRO A 64 21.42 -20.63 -26.35
C PRO A 64 20.87 -21.30 -25.08
N GLU A 65 21.18 -22.59 -24.93
CA GLU A 65 20.96 -23.36 -23.70
C GLU A 65 21.34 -22.51 -22.48
N PRO A 66 20.47 -22.37 -21.46
CA PRO A 66 20.78 -21.52 -20.32
C PRO A 66 22.03 -22.05 -19.62
N LEU A 67 23.06 -21.20 -19.57
CA LEU A 67 24.29 -21.43 -18.84
C LEU A 67 23.98 -21.75 -17.37
N GLY A 68 24.04 -23.03 -17.00
CA GLY A 68 24.45 -23.52 -15.67
C GLY A 68 23.71 -23.01 -14.43
N ALA A 69 22.55 -22.37 -14.55
CA ALA A 69 21.75 -22.03 -13.39
C ALA A 69 20.89 -23.25 -13.02
N GLU A 70 21.42 -24.10 -12.14
CA GLU A 70 20.58 -24.98 -11.34
C GLU A 70 19.40 -24.14 -10.83
N PRO A 71 18.14 -24.56 -11.04
CA PRO A 71 17.00 -23.78 -10.58
C PRO A 71 17.18 -23.49 -9.09
N MET A 72 17.16 -22.22 -8.71
CA MET A 72 17.18 -21.81 -7.30
C MET A 72 16.15 -22.68 -6.57
N PRO A 73 16.54 -23.44 -5.53
CA PRO A 73 15.65 -24.40 -4.92
C PRO A 73 14.43 -23.66 -4.38
N PHE A 74 13.24 -24.03 -4.86
CA PHE A 74 11.98 -23.60 -4.27
C PHE A 74 12.01 -24.02 -2.80
N ARG A 75 12.07 -23.04 -1.88
CA ARG A 75 12.00 -23.28 -0.43
C ARG A 75 10.59 -22.94 0.08
N PRO A 76 9.65 -23.89 0.09
CA PRO A 76 8.29 -23.66 0.58
C PRO A 76 8.17 -23.64 2.10
N ASP A 77 9.28 -23.51 2.83
CA ASP A 77 9.30 -23.73 4.28
C ASP A 77 8.34 -22.77 5.01
N GLU A 78 7.50 -23.31 5.89
CA GLU A 78 6.69 -22.46 6.76
C GLU A 78 7.57 -21.69 7.73
N LEU A 79 7.20 -20.43 7.99
CA LEU A 79 7.94 -19.55 8.89
C LEU A 79 7.08 -19.16 10.09
N ILE A 80 7.54 -19.53 11.28
CA ILE A 80 7.00 -19.06 12.55
C ILE A 80 8.10 -18.29 13.28
N VAL A 81 7.79 -17.07 13.71
CA VAL A 81 8.75 -16.18 14.36
C VAL A 81 8.17 -15.68 15.67
N ASN A 82 8.88 -15.89 16.78
CA ASN A 82 8.58 -15.18 18.02
C ASN A 82 9.12 -13.75 17.92
N VAL A 83 8.23 -12.80 17.59
CA VAL A 83 8.61 -11.40 17.34
C VAL A 83 9.21 -10.75 18.59
N GLU A 84 8.81 -11.16 19.79
CA GLU A 84 9.29 -10.59 21.05
C GLU A 84 10.78 -10.87 21.29
N GLU A 85 11.28 -12.02 20.85
CA GLU A 85 12.68 -12.43 21.01
C GLU A 85 13.62 -11.76 20.01
N LEU A 86 13.10 -11.16 18.95
CA LEU A 86 13.92 -10.44 17.98
C LEU A 86 14.48 -9.15 18.58
N ALA A 87 15.75 -8.86 18.29
CA ALA A 87 16.34 -7.57 18.61
C ALA A 87 15.87 -6.49 17.62
N TRP A 88 15.63 -5.28 18.11
CA TRP A 88 15.39 -4.12 17.27
C TRP A 88 16.69 -3.69 16.56
N LEU A 89 16.64 -3.55 15.23
CA LEU A 89 17.66 -2.86 14.46
C LEU A 89 17.37 -1.35 14.51
N THR A 90 18.37 -0.53 14.84
CA THR A 90 18.26 0.93 14.74
C THR A 90 18.40 1.36 13.28
N MET A 91 17.45 2.16 12.80
CA MET A 91 17.46 2.70 11.43
C MET A 91 17.98 4.15 11.40
N GLY A 92 18.23 4.77 12.56
CA GLY A 92 18.49 6.21 12.70
C GLY A 92 17.22 6.99 13.05
N ASP A 93 17.37 8.24 13.47
CA ASP A 93 16.29 9.23 13.62
C ASP A 93 15.06 8.77 14.44
N GLY A 94 15.29 7.95 15.47
CA GLY A 94 14.20 7.44 16.32
C GLY A 94 13.34 6.37 15.64
N ALA A 95 13.86 5.70 14.61
CA ALA A 95 13.22 4.57 13.95
C ALA A 95 13.94 3.25 14.24
N TRP A 96 13.15 2.20 14.48
CA TRP A 96 13.63 0.83 14.65
C TRP A 96 12.81 -0.15 13.83
N ALA A 97 13.44 -1.26 13.43
CA ALA A 97 12.83 -2.31 12.64
C ALA A 97 13.15 -3.72 13.19
N LYS A 98 12.20 -4.64 13.03
CA LYS A 98 12.41 -6.10 13.09
C LYS A 98 11.95 -6.70 11.76
N LEU A 99 12.85 -7.33 11.03
CA LEU A 99 12.49 -8.05 9.81
C LEU A 99 11.82 -9.37 10.17
N LEU A 100 10.61 -9.60 9.65
CA LEU A 100 9.86 -10.83 9.87
C LEU A 100 9.90 -11.76 8.66
N ARG A 101 9.92 -11.18 7.45
CA ARG A 101 9.99 -11.94 6.19
C ARG A 101 10.63 -11.08 5.10
N ALA A 102 11.47 -11.69 4.29
CA ALA A 102 11.91 -11.17 3.00
C ALA A 102 11.82 -12.32 1.98
N CYS A 103 11.01 -12.16 0.93
CA CYS A 103 10.76 -13.19 -0.07
C CYS A 103 11.43 -12.80 -1.40
N PRO A 104 12.53 -13.45 -1.80
CA PRO A 104 13.22 -13.11 -3.04
C PRO A 104 12.38 -13.44 -4.30
N GLU A 105 11.47 -14.41 -4.22
CA GLU A 105 10.66 -14.84 -5.37
C GLU A 105 9.56 -13.84 -5.74
N THR A 106 8.92 -13.23 -4.73
CA THR A 106 7.82 -12.28 -4.95
C THR A 106 8.25 -10.82 -4.74
N GLY A 107 9.41 -10.58 -4.16
CA GLY A 107 9.84 -9.25 -3.71
C GLY A 107 9.07 -8.74 -2.49
N ALA A 108 8.15 -9.53 -1.92
CA ALA A 108 7.39 -9.13 -0.75
C ALA A 108 8.23 -9.19 0.53
N TRP A 109 7.97 -8.27 1.45
CA TRP A 109 8.66 -8.20 2.73
C TRP A 109 7.74 -7.67 3.82
N THR A 110 7.96 -8.16 5.04
CA THR A 110 7.19 -7.79 6.23
C THR A 110 8.12 -7.37 7.35
N VAL A 111 7.89 -6.19 7.90
CA VAL A 111 8.69 -5.58 8.97
C VAL A 111 7.76 -5.07 10.06
N MET A 112 8.15 -5.32 11.31
CA MET A 112 7.60 -4.60 12.45
C MET A 112 8.43 -3.33 12.66
N PHE A 113 7.78 -2.17 12.62
CA PHE A 113 8.42 -0.88 12.88
C PHE A 113 8.07 -0.36 14.26
N LYS A 114 9.02 0.37 14.84
CA LYS A 114 8.79 1.25 15.98
C LYS A 114 9.34 2.64 15.63
N GLN A 115 8.53 3.65 15.90
CA GLN A 115 8.85 5.06 15.64
C GLN A 115 8.69 5.84 16.95
N ALA A 116 9.68 6.66 17.28
CA ALA A 116 9.60 7.56 18.41
C ALA A 116 8.55 8.66 18.17
N ALA A 117 8.05 9.26 19.24
CA ALA A 117 7.14 10.40 19.12
C ALA A 117 7.83 11.59 18.44
N GLY A 118 7.12 12.23 17.51
CA GLY A 118 7.58 13.40 16.77
C GLY A 118 8.41 13.08 15.52
N THR A 119 8.63 11.82 15.17
CA THR A 119 9.38 11.46 13.96
C THR A 119 8.49 11.51 12.71
N VAL A 120 9.13 11.62 11.55
CA VAL A 120 8.51 11.55 10.23
C VAL A 120 9.29 10.53 9.39
N ALA A 121 8.61 9.58 8.76
CA ALA A 121 9.28 8.64 7.86
C ALA A 121 9.84 9.38 6.64
N PRO A 122 11.00 8.96 6.11
CA PRO A 122 11.56 9.55 4.90
C PRO A 122 10.58 9.52 3.72
N PRO A 123 10.56 10.56 2.87
CA PRO A 123 9.67 10.62 1.72
C PRO A 123 9.89 9.45 0.76
N HIS A 124 8.81 8.81 0.31
CA HIS A 124 8.91 7.63 -0.55
C HIS A 124 7.69 7.42 -1.45
N LYS A 125 7.89 6.57 -2.46
CA LYS A 125 6.86 6.07 -3.37
C LYS A 125 6.78 4.55 -3.33
N HIS A 126 5.56 4.05 -3.30
CA HIS A 126 5.23 2.63 -3.35
C HIS A 126 5.31 2.12 -4.80
N LEU A 127 6.28 1.26 -5.12
CA LEU A 127 6.39 0.62 -6.45
C LEU A 127 5.60 -0.69 -6.54
N GLY A 128 5.12 -1.20 -5.41
CA GLY A 128 4.07 -2.21 -5.27
C GLY A 128 3.05 -1.74 -4.22
N PRO A 129 1.90 -2.42 -4.04
CA PRO A 129 1.00 -2.09 -2.95
C PRO A 129 1.62 -2.49 -1.61
N ALA A 130 1.16 -1.87 -0.52
CA ALA A 130 1.54 -2.23 0.83
C ALA A 130 0.34 -2.16 1.77
N ASP A 131 0.42 -2.87 2.88
CA ASP A 131 -0.57 -2.85 3.93
C ASP A 131 0.11 -2.63 5.28
N PHE A 132 -0.56 -1.93 6.19
CA PHE A 132 -0.10 -1.81 7.56
C PHE A 132 -1.21 -1.96 8.59
N TYR A 133 -0.82 -2.39 9.78
CA TYR A 133 -1.67 -2.49 10.95
C TYR A 133 -0.99 -1.85 12.15
N VAL A 134 -1.69 -0.92 12.82
CA VAL A 134 -1.14 -0.20 13.96
C VAL A 134 -1.40 -0.99 15.24
N LEU A 135 -0.35 -1.39 15.95
CA LEU A 135 -0.45 -2.10 17.22
C LEU A 135 -0.52 -1.12 18.40
N LYS A 136 0.24 -0.03 18.33
CA LYS A 136 0.32 1.03 19.34
C LYS A 136 0.54 2.36 18.64
N GLY A 137 -0.03 3.43 19.19
CA GLY A 137 0.23 4.78 18.74
C GLY A 137 -0.66 5.23 17.59
N ARG A 138 -0.13 6.14 16.77
CA ARG A 138 -0.87 6.87 15.74
C ARG A 138 0.04 7.28 14.58
N ILE A 139 -0.45 7.07 13.37
CA ILE A 139 0.19 7.47 12.11
C ILE A 139 -0.69 8.54 11.45
N GLU A 140 -0.08 9.63 11.02
CA GLU A 140 -0.72 10.68 10.20
C GLU A 140 -0.04 10.74 8.84
N TYR A 141 -0.80 10.61 7.77
CA TYR A 141 -0.28 10.60 6.41
C TYR A 141 -1.37 10.99 5.41
N ARG A 142 -1.09 10.96 4.11
CA ARG A 142 -2.05 11.37 3.05
C ARG A 142 -3.41 10.64 3.11
N GLY A 143 -3.44 9.42 3.63
CA GLY A 143 -4.67 8.62 3.78
C GLY A 143 -5.51 8.99 5.01
N GLY A 144 -5.01 9.92 5.84
CA GLY A 144 -5.67 10.37 7.07
C GLY A 144 -4.91 9.91 8.31
N VAL A 145 -5.67 9.56 9.34
CA VAL A 145 -5.15 9.21 10.66
C VAL A 145 -5.47 7.76 10.99
N ALA A 146 -4.45 6.95 11.20
CA ALA A 146 -4.58 5.57 11.66
C ALA A 146 -4.10 5.45 13.12
N LYS A 147 -4.93 4.88 14.01
CA LYS A 147 -4.62 4.65 15.42
C LYS A 147 -4.47 3.15 15.69
N ALA A 148 -4.02 2.77 16.88
CA ALA A 148 -4.01 1.36 17.30
C ALA A 148 -5.33 0.63 16.97
N GLY A 149 -5.21 -0.55 16.35
CA GLY A 149 -6.34 -1.33 15.85
C GLY A 149 -6.72 -1.06 14.39
N TYR A 150 -6.12 -0.05 13.75
CA TYR A 150 -6.46 0.32 12.38
C TYR A 150 -5.59 -0.46 11.39
N PHE A 151 -6.25 -1.02 10.38
CA PHE A 151 -5.63 -1.51 9.17
C PHE A 151 -5.73 -0.44 8.08
N ALA A 152 -4.69 -0.32 7.27
CA ALA A 152 -4.68 0.54 6.10
C ALA A 152 -4.00 -0.16 4.93
N ARG A 153 -4.52 0.13 3.73
CA ARG A 153 -3.97 -0.33 2.46
C ARG A 153 -3.43 0.86 1.70
N GLU A 154 -2.18 0.77 1.30
CA GLU A 154 -1.50 1.69 0.41
C GLU A 154 -1.46 1.14 -1.02
N PRO A 155 -2.11 1.81 -2.00
CA PRO A 155 -2.07 1.35 -3.38
C PRO A 155 -0.67 1.56 -3.99
N MET A 156 -0.36 0.73 -4.99
CA MET A 156 0.79 0.98 -5.87
C MET A 156 0.72 2.40 -6.44
N GLY A 157 1.86 3.08 -6.48
CA GLY A 157 1.97 4.47 -6.93
C GLY A 157 1.64 5.50 -5.85
N ALA A 158 1.22 5.09 -4.65
CA ALA A 158 1.10 6.00 -3.51
C ALA A 158 2.43 6.70 -3.21
N GLU A 159 2.37 8.01 -3.04
CA GLU A 159 3.52 8.84 -2.67
C GLU A 159 3.31 9.45 -1.30
N HIS A 160 4.21 9.13 -0.38
CA HIS A 160 4.18 9.60 1.00
C HIS A 160 5.34 10.55 1.19
N LEU A 161 5.05 11.85 0.99
CA LEU A 161 6.04 12.89 1.22
C LEU A 161 6.24 13.18 2.71
N GLU A 162 5.19 12.96 3.50
CA GLU A 162 5.22 13.07 4.96
C GLU A 162 4.34 11.96 5.57
N THR A 163 4.93 11.17 6.46
CA THR A 163 4.21 10.20 7.29
C THR A 163 4.69 10.39 8.71
N ALA A 164 3.88 11.08 9.51
CA ALA A 164 4.24 11.54 10.85
C ALA A 164 3.77 10.58 11.94
N PHE A 165 4.54 10.51 13.01
CA PHE A 165 4.26 9.70 14.20
C PHE A 165 4.19 10.63 15.44
N PRO A 166 3.02 11.22 15.76
CA PRO A 166 2.88 12.17 16.87
C PRO A 166 3.14 11.57 18.24
N GLU A 167 3.03 10.25 18.37
CA GLU A 167 3.29 9.47 19.58
C GLU A 167 4.14 8.25 19.24
N GLU A 168 4.72 7.60 20.26
CA GLU A 168 5.46 6.36 20.03
C GLU A 168 4.54 5.33 19.37
N THR A 169 4.94 4.89 18.18
CA THR A 169 4.07 4.12 17.30
C THR A 169 4.74 2.81 16.91
N VAL A 170 4.02 1.70 17.10
CA VAL A 170 4.44 0.35 16.70
C VAL A 170 3.43 -0.17 15.71
N TYR A 171 3.90 -0.61 14.54
CA TYR A 171 3.03 -1.07 13.47
C TYR A 171 3.68 -2.19 12.67
N LEU A 172 2.86 -3.12 12.21
CA LEU A 172 3.24 -4.15 11.26
C LEU A 172 3.05 -3.58 9.85
N PHE A 173 4.05 -3.71 9.01
CA PHE A 173 4.02 -3.24 7.63
C PHE A 173 4.42 -4.38 6.70
N THR A 174 3.61 -4.63 5.67
CA THR A 174 3.92 -5.59 4.60
C THR A 174 3.89 -4.86 3.26
N SER A 175 5.00 -4.92 2.52
CA SER A 175 5.06 -4.43 1.15
C SER A 175 5.06 -5.61 0.19
N TYR A 176 4.31 -5.47 -0.90
CA TYR A 176 4.28 -6.40 -2.02
C TYR A 176 5.10 -5.85 -3.19
N GLY A 177 6.32 -5.39 -2.87
CA GLY A 177 7.25 -4.82 -3.82
C GLY A 177 8.18 -3.76 -3.21
N PRO A 178 8.98 -3.09 -4.04
CA PRO A 178 9.95 -2.09 -3.56
C PRO A 178 9.30 -0.75 -3.18
N LEU A 179 10.03 0.02 -2.37
CA LEU A 179 9.80 1.44 -2.14
C LEU A 179 10.93 2.26 -2.80
N ALA A 180 10.57 3.26 -3.60
CA ALA A 180 11.51 4.27 -4.06
C ALA A 180 11.63 5.37 -3.01
N MET A 181 12.83 5.58 -2.49
CA MET A 181 13.10 6.58 -1.46
C MET A 181 13.55 7.87 -2.13
N TYR A 182 12.92 9.00 -1.78
CA TYR A 182 13.33 10.29 -2.30
C TYR A 182 14.47 10.89 -1.47
N GLY A 183 15.41 11.54 -2.15
CA GLY A 183 16.43 12.37 -1.54
C GLY A 183 15.96 13.82 -1.33
N PRO A 184 16.82 14.68 -0.74
CA PRO A 184 16.49 16.08 -0.48
C PRO A 184 16.19 16.90 -1.75
N ASP A 185 16.66 16.47 -2.92
CA ASP A 185 16.40 17.10 -4.21
C ASP A 185 15.11 16.63 -4.88
N GLY A 186 14.32 15.79 -4.20
CA GLY A 186 13.08 15.20 -4.69
C GLY A 186 13.28 14.08 -5.71
N LYS A 187 14.53 13.69 -6.03
CA LYS A 187 14.82 12.56 -6.91
C LYS A 187 14.90 11.27 -6.12
N ILE A 188 14.76 10.14 -6.80
CA ILE A 188 14.97 8.83 -6.20
C ILE A 188 16.45 8.70 -5.81
N ALA A 189 16.72 8.63 -4.52
CA ALA A 189 18.06 8.46 -3.96
C ALA A 189 18.39 6.99 -3.67
N GLY A 190 17.36 6.14 -3.57
CA GLY A 190 17.55 4.71 -3.36
C GLY A 190 16.25 3.93 -3.52
N VAL A 191 16.39 2.61 -3.58
CA VAL A 191 15.27 1.67 -3.58
C VAL A 191 15.44 0.74 -2.39
N THR A 192 14.36 0.53 -1.64
CA THR A 192 14.30 -0.42 -0.53
C THR A 192 13.37 -1.56 -0.92
N ASP A 193 13.91 -2.78 -0.99
CA ASP A 193 13.19 -3.99 -1.35
C ASP A 193 13.53 -5.15 -0.40
N ALA A 194 13.02 -6.35 -0.71
CA ALA A 194 13.26 -7.55 0.09
C ALA A 194 14.76 -7.91 0.19
N GLU A 195 15.56 -7.69 -0.86
CA GLU A 195 17.00 -7.97 -0.85
C GLU A 195 17.74 -7.00 0.07
N VAL A 196 17.41 -5.71 -0.02
CA VAL A 196 17.97 -4.67 0.85
C VAL A 196 17.68 -4.99 2.32
N TRP A 197 16.43 -5.35 2.65
CA TRP A 197 16.05 -5.75 4.00
C TRP A 197 16.81 -6.98 4.48
N HIS A 198 16.86 -8.04 3.65
CA HIS A 198 17.60 -9.25 3.96
C HIS A 198 19.07 -8.92 4.25
N ARG A 199 19.73 -8.19 3.35
CA ARG A 199 21.13 -7.78 3.50
C ARG A 199 21.38 -6.93 4.75
N MET A 200 20.46 -6.02 5.11
CA MET A 200 20.59 -5.21 6.33
C MET A 200 20.57 -6.07 7.60
N PHE A 201 19.73 -7.10 7.66
CA PHE A 201 19.56 -7.95 8.84
C PHE A 201 20.52 -9.16 8.88
N SER A 202 21.18 -9.49 7.77
CA SER A 202 22.14 -10.59 7.68
C SER A 202 23.59 -10.18 7.92
N LYS A 203 23.90 -8.90 8.15
CA LYS A 203 25.27 -8.48 8.45
C LYS A 203 25.74 -9.04 9.80
N PRO A 204 26.97 -9.58 9.89
CA PRO A 204 27.55 -9.95 11.18
C PRO A 204 27.62 -8.72 12.07
N LYS A 205 27.23 -8.90 13.34
CA LYS A 205 27.28 -7.87 14.38
C LYS A 205 28.70 -7.67 14.90
#